data_AF-A0A0D2CE23-F1
#
_entry.id   AF-A0A0D2CE23-F1
#
_cell.length_a   1.000
_cell.length_b   1.000
_cell.length_c   1.000
_cell.angle_alpha   90.00
_cell.angle_beta   90.00
_cell.angle_gamma   90.00
#
_symmetry.space_group_name_H-M   'P 1'
#
loop_
_entity.id
_entity.type
_entity.pdbx_description
1 polymer ?
#
loop_
_entity_poly.entity_id
_entity_poly.type
_entity_poly.pdbx_seq_one_letter_code
_entity_poly.pdbx_strand_id
1 'polypeptide(L)'
;KHLWSIPRNFRHCAIPSDSSSLTRVTSAIVDFLAVMPRALELPEDFSSKTPTSSTVHSVVTDLTIRFSPSNVPPSSCELDPRKWRRIEKELYQYTSLTTAWLYVELADEEEIAAQDLLVIVDIAVGESPSNCQPGRSWEGRPCGIWLLRSKYPGQKDRAVTAVDILFGIDAVDPRPRWALMQSSLQLHAQPEAPVARLSILRGRVEPPPPDAQTALRVRKDGTFKIVQISDTHMVTGVGVCKDAIDARGKNLPESEADPLTVDFIGKILDAERPDLVVLTGDQLHHDISDSQSALFKVLAPIIDRSIPFAAVFGNHDSEGDHALSRKSLSFRKVANSQS
;
A
#
# COMPACT_ATOMS: atom_id res chain seq x y z
N LYS A 1 -18.27 9.75 -24.99
CA LYS A 1 -17.01 9.59 -24.22
C LYS A 1 -16.86 10.85 -23.36
N HIS A 2 -16.99 10.71 -22.04
CA HIS A 2 -16.72 11.81 -21.11
C HIS A 2 -15.30 11.62 -20.62
N LEU A 3 -14.40 12.54 -20.99
CA LEU A 3 -13.02 12.53 -20.53
C LEU A 3 -12.91 13.63 -19.49
N TRP A 4 -12.71 13.24 -18.23
CA TRP A 4 -12.36 14.14 -17.16
C TRP A 4 -10.82 14.25 -17.17
N SER A 5 -10.30 15.41 -17.57
CA SER A 5 -8.85 15.66 -17.64
C SER A 5 -8.48 16.58 -16.48
N ILE A 6 -7.46 16.18 -15.72
CA ILE A 6 -6.65 17.12 -14.95
C ILE A 6 -5.80 17.86 -16.00
N PRO A 7 -5.92 19.19 -16.13
CA PRO A 7 -5.16 19.93 -17.14
C PRO A 7 -3.66 19.80 -16.85
N ARG A 8 -2.84 19.56 -17.89
CA ARG A 8 -1.36 19.40 -17.84
C ARG A 8 -0.58 20.55 -17.17
N ASN A 9 -1.25 21.63 -16.77
CA ASN A 9 -0.66 22.79 -16.10
C ASN A 9 -0.96 22.86 -14.60
N PHE A 10 -1.75 21.94 -14.03
CA PHE A 10 -1.85 21.80 -12.58
C PHE A 10 -0.72 20.89 -12.13
N ARG A 11 0.42 21.49 -11.78
CA ARG A 11 1.39 20.77 -10.98
C ARG A 11 0.74 20.64 -9.60
N HIS A 12 0.55 19.42 -9.13
CA HIS A 12 0.31 19.11 -7.71
C HIS A 12 -1.08 19.30 -7.09
N CYS A 13 -2.16 19.70 -7.78
CA CYS A 13 -3.46 19.83 -7.09
C CYS A 13 -4.70 19.55 -7.94
N ALA A 14 -5.55 18.63 -7.48
CA ALA A 14 -6.94 18.55 -7.91
C ALA A 14 -7.82 19.40 -6.98
N ILE A 15 -8.49 20.42 -7.52
CA ILE A 15 -9.36 21.30 -6.73
C ILE A 15 -10.79 21.06 -7.18
N PRO A 16 -11.71 20.68 -6.27
CA PRO A 16 -13.12 20.60 -6.61
C PRO A 16 -13.66 22.00 -6.90
N SER A 17 -14.08 22.26 -8.14
CA SER A 17 -15.00 23.36 -8.42
C SER A 17 -16.39 23.01 -7.88
N ASP A 18 -17.15 24.04 -7.48
CA ASP A 18 -18.52 23.91 -6.95
C ASP A 18 -19.35 22.88 -7.73
N SER A 19 -20.15 22.10 -6.98
CA SER A 19 -21.00 20.98 -7.43
C SER A 19 -21.96 21.26 -8.61
N SER A 20 -21.99 22.49 -9.12
CA SER A 20 -22.78 22.93 -10.27
C SER A 20 -22.00 23.05 -11.59
N SER A 21 -20.69 22.78 -11.65
CA SER A 21 -19.86 23.04 -12.86
C SER A 21 -18.90 21.90 -13.23
N LEU A 22 -19.42 20.68 -13.33
CA LEU A 22 -18.73 19.56 -14.00
C LEU A 22 -18.88 19.73 -15.53
N THR A 23 -17.98 20.51 -16.16
CA THR A 23 -18.05 20.80 -17.60
C THR A 23 -17.56 19.60 -18.42
N ARG A 24 -18.48 18.99 -19.17
CA ARG A 24 -18.21 17.90 -20.11
C ARG A 24 -17.30 18.38 -21.24
N VAL A 25 -16.06 17.92 -21.29
CA VAL A 25 -15.19 18.12 -22.46
C VAL A 25 -15.35 16.92 -23.39
N THR A 26 -15.92 17.16 -24.58
CA THR A 26 -15.95 16.18 -25.68
C THR A 26 -14.76 16.43 -26.60
N SER A 27 -13.85 15.46 -26.71
CA SER A 27 -12.85 15.40 -27.77
C SER A 27 -12.90 14.03 -28.47
N ALA A 28 -12.75 14.06 -29.79
CA ALA A 28 -12.75 12.92 -30.70
C ALA A 28 -11.30 12.46 -31.00
N ILE A 29 -11.18 11.32 -31.72
CA ILE A 29 -9.97 10.68 -32.32
C ILE A 29 -9.34 9.60 -31.41
N VAL A 30 -8.99 8.37 -31.82
CA VAL A 30 -9.08 7.58 -33.07
C VAL A 30 -9.06 6.08 -32.69
N ASP A 31 -9.48 5.22 -33.63
CA ASP A 31 -9.44 3.76 -33.58
C ASP A 31 -8.09 3.16 -33.12
N PHE A 32 -8.17 2.20 -32.20
CA PHE A 32 -7.18 1.12 -32.07
C PHE A 32 -7.90 -0.17 -31.67
N LEU A 33 -8.58 -0.77 -32.65
CA LEU A 33 -8.91 -2.19 -32.62
C LEU A 33 -7.80 -2.94 -33.37
N ALA A 34 -7.37 -4.07 -32.78
CA ALA A 34 -6.36 -5.01 -33.25
C ALA A 34 -4.90 -4.57 -33.07
N VAL A 35 -4.24 -5.05 -31.99
CA VAL A 35 -3.38 -6.25 -32.00
C VAL A 35 -3.19 -6.65 -30.53
N MET A 36 -3.90 -7.68 -30.07
CA MET A 36 -3.52 -8.42 -28.87
C MET A 36 -2.74 -9.65 -29.34
N PRO A 37 -1.41 -9.72 -29.13
CA PRO A 37 -0.73 -10.99 -29.24
C PRO A 37 -1.21 -11.87 -28.08
N ARG A 38 -1.63 -13.08 -28.44
CA ARG A 38 -1.75 -14.22 -27.52
C ARG A 38 -0.50 -14.31 -26.64
N ALA A 39 -0.74 -14.55 -25.36
CA ALA A 39 0.18 -15.16 -24.38
C ALA A 39 1.63 -14.64 -24.43
N LEU A 40 1.93 -13.62 -23.63
CA LEU A 40 3.30 -13.43 -23.14
C LEU A 40 3.51 -14.36 -21.95
N GLU A 41 4.09 -15.54 -22.21
CA GLU A 41 4.83 -16.27 -21.19
C GLU A 41 6.05 -15.43 -20.79
N LEU A 42 6.26 -15.24 -19.48
CA LEU A 42 7.43 -14.55 -18.94
C LEU A 42 8.28 -15.56 -18.15
N PRO A 43 9.62 -15.41 -18.18
CA PRO A 43 10.55 -16.41 -17.69
C PRO A 43 10.64 -16.45 -16.18
N GLU A 44 11.08 -17.62 -15.69
CA GLU A 44 11.31 -17.91 -14.30
C GLU A 44 12.42 -17.05 -13.65
N ASP A 45 12.21 -16.91 -12.34
CA ASP A 45 13.21 -16.82 -11.27
C ASP A 45 13.64 -15.43 -10.76
N PHE A 46 13.25 -15.18 -9.50
CA PHE A 46 14.17 -15.07 -8.36
C PHE A 46 13.31 -15.27 -7.10
N SER A 47 13.08 -16.53 -6.76
CA SER A 47 12.86 -16.97 -5.38
C SER A 47 13.61 -18.28 -5.26
N SER A 48 14.77 -18.20 -4.63
CA SER A 48 15.62 -19.34 -4.33
C SER A 48 14.80 -20.56 -3.89
N LYS A 49 14.97 -21.65 -4.64
CA LYS A 49 14.53 -23.03 -4.35
C LYS A 49 13.01 -23.22 -4.25
N THR A 50 12.43 -23.66 -5.35
CA THR A 50 11.27 -24.56 -5.29
C THR A 50 11.69 -25.90 -4.66
N PRO A 51 10.86 -26.41 -3.74
CA PRO A 51 10.40 -27.76 -3.87
C PRO A 51 8.90 -27.75 -4.16
N THR A 52 8.55 -28.50 -5.20
CA THR A 52 7.28 -29.21 -5.38
C THR A 52 6.29 -29.15 -4.21
N SER A 53 5.08 -28.62 -4.47
CA SER A 53 3.82 -29.00 -3.80
C SER A 53 3.88 -29.18 -2.27
N SER A 54 4.28 -28.14 -1.53
CA SER A 54 3.88 -27.96 -0.14
C SER A 54 3.71 -26.47 0.10
N THR A 55 2.49 -26.01 0.40
CA THR A 55 2.26 -24.64 0.81
C THR A 55 2.78 -24.48 2.24
N VAL A 56 4.07 -24.21 2.37
CA VAL A 56 4.69 -23.90 3.66
C VAL A 56 4.02 -22.65 4.22
N HIS A 57 3.42 -22.78 5.40
CA HIS A 57 2.62 -21.74 6.03
C HIS A 57 3.41 -21.11 7.18
N SER A 58 3.99 -19.94 6.91
CA SER A 58 4.77 -19.22 7.91
C SER A 58 3.90 -18.23 8.69
N VAL A 59 4.13 -18.16 10.01
CA VAL A 59 3.47 -17.25 10.95
C VAL A 59 4.54 -16.36 11.60
N VAL A 60 4.19 -15.12 11.94
CA VAL A 60 5.11 -14.21 12.62
C VAL A 60 5.17 -14.58 14.11
N THR A 61 6.37 -14.92 14.60
CA THR A 61 6.61 -15.31 15.99
C THR A 61 7.21 -14.20 16.83
N ASP A 62 8.03 -13.34 16.21
CA ASP A 62 8.61 -12.16 16.85
C ASP A 62 8.83 -11.04 15.84
N LEU A 63 8.94 -9.81 16.34
CA LEU A 63 9.32 -8.65 15.55
C LEU A 63 10.11 -7.67 16.41
N THR A 64 11.09 -7.01 15.80
CA THR A 64 11.91 -6.02 16.48
C THR A 64 12.45 -4.98 15.51
N ILE A 65 12.70 -3.78 16.01
CA ILE A 65 13.40 -2.73 15.26
C ILE A 65 14.85 -2.69 15.71
N ARG A 66 15.78 -2.54 14.76
CA ARG A 66 17.20 -2.31 15.03
C ARG A 66 17.61 -0.96 14.49
N PHE A 67 18.41 -0.27 15.29
CA PHE A 67 19.02 1.01 14.94
C PHE A 67 20.48 0.77 14.61
N SER A 68 20.96 1.43 13.56
CA SER A 68 22.35 1.34 13.12
C SER A 68 22.87 2.73 12.78
N PRO A 69 23.97 3.19 13.38
CA PRO A 69 24.57 4.47 13.01
C PRO A 69 25.14 4.38 11.59
N SER A 70 24.99 5.44 10.79
CA SER A 70 25.43 5.45 9.37
C SER A 70 26.94 5.25 9.18
N ASN A 71 27.74 5.41 10.24
CA ASN A 71 29.20 5.25 10.21
C ASN A 71 29.67 3.79 10.38
N VAL A 72 28.75 2.85 10.56
CA VAL A 72 29.05 1.44 10.80
C VAL A 72 28.54 0.61 9.62
N PRO A 73 29.36 -0.30 9.04
CA PRO A 73 28.92 -1.10 7.91
C PRO A 73 27.70 -1.98 8.29
N PRO A 74 26.70 -2.11 7.39
CA PRO A 74 25.42 -2.75 7.69
C PRO A 74 25.55 -4.19 8.18
N SER A 75 26.56 -4.92 7.70
CA SER A 75 26.84 -6.32 8.06
C SER A 75 27.14 -6.56 9.55
N SER A 76 27.48 -5.52 10.32
CA SER A 76 27.78 -5.64 11.75
C SER A 76 26.58 -5.40 12.67
N CYS A 77 25.47 -4.87 12.15
CA CYS A 77 24.24 -4.63 12.90
C CYS A 77 23.03 -5.44 12.39
N GLU A 78 23.19 -6.17 11.28
CA GLU A 78 22.17 -7.06 10.74
C GLU A 78 21.97 -8.29 11.64
N LEU A 79 20.70 -8.61 11.90
CA LEU A 79 20.32 -9.85 12.58
C LEU A 79 20.57 -11.05 11.67
N ASP A 80 20.70 -12.24 12.27
CA ASP A 80 20.93 -13.48 11.53
C ASP A 80 19.85 -13.67 10.45
N PRO A 81 20.22 -13.63 9.15
CA PRO A 81 19.27 -13.71 8.04
C PRO A 81 18.57 -15.07 7.95
N ARG A 82 19.08 -16.11 8.64
CA ARG A 82 18.42 -17.42 8.72
C ARG A 82 17.19 -17.40 9.61
N LYS A 83 17.17 -16.48 10.59
CA LYS A 83 16.12 -16.37 11.60
C LYS A 83 15.23 -15.14 11.37
N TRP A 84 15.85 -14.04 11.00
CA TRP A 84 15.20 -12.74 10.87
C TRP A 84 15.14 -12.31 9.42
N ARG A 85 13.94 -11.92 8.98
CA ARG A 85 13.74 -11.28 7.68
C ARG A 85 13.59 -9.78 7.88
N ARG A 86 14.40 -9.00 7.16
CA ARG A 86 14.29 -7.53 7.13
C ARG A 86 13.13 -7.10 6.23
N ILE A 87 12.36 -6.12 6.68
CA ILE A 87 11.44 -5.36 5.81
C ILE A 87 12.26 -4.26 5.15
N GLU A 88 12.32 -4.25 3.82
CA GLU A 88 13.12 -3.32 3.01
C GLU A 88 12.49 -1.92 2.95
N LYS A 89 12.28 -1.31 4.12
CA LYS A 89 11.79 0.06 4.33
C LYS A 89 12.54 0.70 5.48
N GLU A 90 13.31 1.73 5.18
CA GLU A 90 14.09 2.47 6.19
C GLU A 90 13.15 3.42 6.95
N LEU A 91 13.11 3.28 8.27
CA LEU A 91 12.07 3.92 9.08
C LEU A 91 12.24 5.44 9.22
N TYR A 92 13.46 5.97 9.04
CA TYR A 92 13.73 7.41 8.99
C TYR A 92 13.65 8.01 7.58
N GLN A 93 13.29 7.22 6.56
CA GLN A 93 13.22 7.65 5.16
C GLN A 93 14.49 8.40 4.72
N TYR A 94 15.65 7.97 5.21
CA TYR A 94 16.97 8.51 4.85
C TYR A 94 17.21 9.97 5.26
N THR A 95 16.38 10.53 6.14
CA THR A 95 16.56 11.92 6.64
C THR A 95 17.46 12.01 7.88
N SER A 96 17.94 10.87 8.40
CA SER A 96 18.72 10.79 9.65
C SER A 96 20.09 10.16 9.44
N LEU A 97 21.04 10.51 10.32
CA LEU A 97 22.37 9.87 10.42
C LEU A 97 22.33 8.49 11.10
N THR A 98 21.16 8.10 11.60
CA THR A 98 20.90 6.75 12.11
C THR A 98 19.88 6.12 11.19
N THR A 99 20.12 4.88 10.80
CA THR A 99 19.12 4.07 10.08
C THR A 99 18.38 3.19 11.07
N ALA A 100 17.13 2.88 10.77
CA ALA A 100 16.33 1.93 11.51
C ALA A 100 15.55 1.01 10.57
N TRP A 101 15.58 -0.28 10.89
CA TRP A 101 14.95 -1.33 10.07
C TRP A 101 14.10 -2.23 10.93
N LEU A 102 12.94 -2.63 10.40
CA LEU A 102 12.07 -3.63 11.01
C LEU A 102 12.51 -5.04 10.60
N TYR A 103 12.66 -5.91 11.58
CA TYR A 103 12.94 -7.33 11.41
C TYR A 103 11.77 -8.15 11.94
N VAL A 104 11.42 -9.20 11.18
CA VAL A 104 10.37 -10.15 11.55
C VAL A 104 10.94 -11.55 11.58
N GLU A 105 10.61 -12.29 12.62
CA GLU A 105 10.90 -13.72 12.75
C GLU A 105 9.67 -14.49 12.23
N LEU A 106 9.92 -15.43 11.33
CA LEU A 106 8.91 -16.32 10.80
C LEU A 106 9.22 -17.74 11.22
N ALA A 107 8.19 -18.48 11.59
CA ALA A 107 8.26 -19.92 11.81
C ALA A 107 7.13 -20.61 11.07
N ASP A 108 7.39 -21.83 10.62
CA ASP A 108 6.37 -22.65 9.96
C ASP A 108 5.49 -23.38 10.98
N GLU A 109 4.27 -23.75 10.60
CA GLU A 109 3.34 -24.44 11.50
C GLU A 109 3.93 -25.72 12.12
N GLU A 110 4.77 -26.45 11.37
CA GLU A 110 5.47 -27.64 11.84
C GLU A 110 6.52 -27.31 12.92
N GLU A 111 7.27 -26.24 12.74
CA GLU A 111 8.29 -25.77 13.70
C GLU A 111 7.62 -25.25 14.98
N ILE A 112 6.51 -24.54 14.83
CA ILE A 112 5.70 -24.04 15.95
C ILE A 112 5.19 -25.20 16.79
N ALA A 113 4.67 -26.26 16.15
CA ALA A 113 4.19 -27.45 16.84
C ALA A 113 5.32 -28.25 17.49
N ALA A 114 6.47 -28.39 16.82
CA ALA A 114 7.61 -29.14 17.31
C ALA A 114 8.30 -28.48 18.51
N GLN A 115 8.35 -27.15 18.53
CA GLN A 115 9.09 -26.36 19.53
C GLN A 115 8.18 -25.63 20.54
N ASP A 116 6.84 -25.83 20.46
CA ASP A 116 5.83 -25.15 21.29
C ASP A 116 6.01 -23.60 21.28
N LEU A 117 6.31 -23.05 20.10
CA LEU A 117 6.58 -21.62 19.95
C LEU A 117 5.32 -20.79 20.17
N LEU A 118 5.50 -19.62 20.78
CA LEU A 118 4.45 -18.63 20.88
C LEU A 118 4.36 -17.84 19.58
N VAL A 119 3.13 -17.62 19.10
CA VAL A 119 2.85 -16.80 17.92
C VAL A 119 2.34 -15.43 18.33
N ILE A 120 2.54 -14.44 17.47
CA ILE A 120 1.93 -13.14 17.66
C ILE A 120 0.44 -13.22 17.29
N VAL A 121 -0.42 -12.98 18.27
CA VAL A 121 -1.87 -12.89 18.08
C VAL A 121 -2.31 -11.45 17.89
N ASP A 122 -1.63 -10.52 18.57
CA ASP A 122 -1.97 -9.10 18.50
C ASP A 122 -0.73 -8.21 18.60
N ILE A 123 -0.83 -7.04 17.98
CA ILE A 123 0.22 -6.01 18.00
C ILE A 123 -0.47 -4.67 18.27
N ALA A 124 0.06 -3.94 19.24
CA ALA A 124 -0.33 -2.56 19.52
C ALA A 124 0.87 -1.64 19.39
N VAL A 125 0.63 -0.37 19.06
CA VAL A 125 1.66 0.67 18.95
C VAL A 125 1.24 1.85 19.81
N GLY A 126 2.17 2.41 20.58
CA GLY A 126 1.94 3.56 21.45
C GLY A 126 2.09 3.22 22.93
N GLU A 127 1.12 3.66 23.74
CA GLU A 127 1.12 3.41 25.18
C GLU A 127 0.95 1.92 25.49
N SER A 128 1.50 1.50 26.63
CA SER A 128 1.41 0.11 27.07
C SER A 128 -0.05 -0.29 27.27
N PRO A 129 -0.54 -1.35 26.59
CA PRO A 129 -1.88 -1.86 26.84
C PRO A 129 -2.03 -2.28 28.30
N SER A 130 -3.16 -1.94 28.93
CA SER A 130 -3.42 -2.32 30.31
C SER A 130 -3.54 -3.85 30.44
N ASN A 131 -2.70 -4.45 31.30
CA ASN A 131 -2.67 -5.89 31.60
C ASN A 131 -3.85 -6.33 32.50
N CYS A 132 -5.08 -5.92 32.18
CA CYS A 132 -6.25 -6.23 33.00
C CYS A 132 -6.79 -7.65 32.82
N GLN A 133 -6.24 -8.46 31.90
CA GLN A 133 -6.68 -9.83 31.67
C GLN A 133 -5.66 -10.86 32.19
N PRO A 134 -6.06 -11.82 33.05
CA PRO A 134 -5.18 -12.88 33.51
C PRO A 134 -4.79 -13.79 32.34
N GLY A 135 -3.48 -14.02 32.16
CA GLY A 135 -2.93 -14.91 31.12
C GLY A 135 -2.56 -14.25 29.79
N ARG A 136 -2.64 -12.93 29.67
CA ARG A 136 -2.19 -12.17 28.50
C ARG A 136 -1.12 -11.16 28.91
N SER A 137 0.15 -11.51 28.68
CA SER A 137 1.28 -10.61 28.91
C SER A 137 1.66 -9.91 27.62
N TRP A 138 1.50 -8.58 27.58
CA TRP A 138 2.06 -7.76 26.52
C TRP A 138 3.56 -7.59 26.73
N GLU A 139 4.32 -7.77 25.65
CA GLU A 139 5.76 -7.59 25.65
C GLU A 139 6.16 -6.35 24.86
N GLY A 140 6.96 -5.49 25.49
CA GLY A 140 7.50 -4.31 24.83
C GLY A 140 8.58 -4.65 23.81
N ARG A 141 8.60 -3.88 22.73
CA ARG A 141 9.66 -3.80 21.72
C ARG A 141 10.00 -2.31 21.49
N PRO A 142 11.13 -2.00 20.85
CA PRO A 142 11.49 -0.61 20.55
C PRO A 142 10.40 0.13 19.76
N CYS A 143 10.42 1.46 19.81
CA CYS A 143 9.45 2.34 19.13
C CYS A 143 8.00 2.22 19.60
N GLY A 144 7.78 1.83 20.86
CA GLY A 144 6.43 1.75 21.44
C GLY A 144 5.59 0.61 20.88
N ILE A 145 6.24 -0.43 20.35
CA ILE A 145 5.56 -1.63 19.85
C ILE A 145 5.31 -2.57 21.04
N TRP A 146 4.10 -3.12 21.11
CA TRP A 146 3.69 -4.11 22.11
C TRP A 146 3.18 -5.36 21.41
N LEU A 147 3.72 -6.52 21.78
CA LEU A 147 3.35 -7.81 21.21
C LEU A 147 2.52 -8.61 22.21
N LEU A 148 1.41 -9.16 21.75
CA LEU A 148 0.68 -10.18 22.49
C LEU A 148 0.99 -11.54 21.89
N ARG A 149 1.74 -12.33 22.64
CA ARG A 149 2.12 -13.69 22.23
C ARG A 149 1.28 -14.73 22.96
N SER A 150 0.84 -15.76 22.27
CA SER A 150 0.17 -16.91 22.87
C SER A 150 0.50 -18.20 22.15
N LYS A 151 0.19 -19.34 22.77
CA LYS A 151 0.26 -20.64 22.10
C LYS A 151 -0.60 -20.60 20.84
N TYR A 152 -0.11 -21.21 19.77
CA TYR A 152 -0.86 -21.29 18.51
C TYR A 152 -2.08 -22.19 18.71
N PRO A 153 -3.32 -21.66 18.64
CA PRO A 153 -4.51 -22.47 18.90
C PRO A 153 -4.89 -23.35 17.68
N GLY A 154 -4.05 -23.43 16.64
CA GLY A 154 -4.40 -24.02 15.34
C GLY A 154 -5.43 -23.22 14.55
N GLN A 155 -5.87 -22.07 15.10
CA GLN A 155 -6.92 -21.24 14.51
C GLN A 155 -6.26 -20.21 13.58
N LYS A 156 -6.32 -20.52 12.28
CA LYS A 156 -5.64 -19.82 11.19
C LYS A 156 -5.96 -18.33 11.09
N ASP A 157 -7.10 -17.87 11.61
CA ASP A 157 -7.57 -16.50 11.43
C ASP A 157 -7.09 -15.47 12.45
N ARG A 158 -6.52 -15.92 13.57
CA ARG A 158 -6.17 -15.01 14.68
C ARG A 158 -4.70 -14.61 14.72
N ALA A 159 -3.81 -15.41 14.15
CA ALA A 159 -2.38 -15.14 14.18
C ALA A 159 -1.98 -14.08 13.14
N VAL A 160 -0.96 -13.29 13.45
CA VAL A 160 -0.33 -12.37 12.51
C VAL A 160 0.57 -13.16 11.58
N THR A 161 0.34 -13.06 10.27
CA THR A 161 1.06 -13.83 9.25
C THR A 161 1.98 -12.96 8.40
N ALA A 162 1.72 -11.66 8.33
CA ALA A 162 2.60 -10.70 7.70
C ALA A 162 2.53 -9.34 8.40
N VAL A 163 3.63 -8.60 8.27
CA VAL A 163 3.80 -7.25 8.81
C VAL A 163 4.48 -6.41 7.74
N ASP A 164 4.09 -5.14 7.65
CA ASP A 164 4.59 -4.16 6.70
C ASP A 164 4.59 -2.77 7.36
N ILE A 165 5.24 -1.80 6.73
CA ILE A 165 5.32 -0.41 7.20
C ILE A 165 4.78 0.52 6.12
N LEU A 166 3.90 1.45 6.50
CA LEU A 166 3.44 2.52 5.61
C LEU A 166 3.76 3.88 6.24
N PHE A 167 3.95 4.91 5.41
CA PHE A 167 4.46 6.21 5.81
C PHE A 167 3.47 7.34 5.52
N GLY A 168 3.36 8.27 6.47
CA GLY A 168 2.50 9.44 6.39
C GLY A 168 1.28 9.34 7.32
N ILE A 169 0.74 10.49 7.71
CA ILE A 169 -0.51 10.60 8.48
C ILE A 169 -1.74 10.21 7.64
N ASP A 170 -1.61 10.36 6.33
CA ASP A 170 -2.57 10.10 5.27
C ASP A 170 -2.43 8.69 4.66
N ALA A 171 -1.41 7.92 5.06
CA ALA A 171 -1.25 6.54 4.62
C ALA A 171 -2.51 5.68 4.89
N VAL A 172 -2.78 4.78 3.96
CA VAL A 172 -3.90 3.84 4.00
C VAL A 172 -3.41 2.49 3.52
N ASP A 173 -4.01 1.41 4.01
CA ASP A 173 -3.73 0.06 3.52
C ASP A 173 -5.00 -0.53 2.92
N PRO A 174 -5.18 -0.46 1.59
CA PRO A 174 -6.38 -0.96 0.94
C PRO A 174 -6.34 -2.47 0.71
N ARG A 175 -5.26 -3.16 1.09
CA ARG A 175 -5.16 -4.60 0.87
C ARG A 175 -6.18 -5.34 1.75
N PRO A 176 -6.91 -6.34 1.22
CA PRO A 176 -7.87 -7.11 2.01
C PRO A 176 -7.24 -7.75 3.24
N ARG A 177 -7.91 -7.64 4.40
CA ARG A 177 -7.51 -8.18 5.72
C ARG A 177 -6.24 -7.56 6.33
N TRP A 178 -5.63 -6.56 5.69
CA TRP A 178 -4.58 -5.77 6.32
C TRP A 178 -5.21 -4.73 7.24
N ALA A 179 -4.56 -4.49 8.37
CA ALA A 179 -4.96 -3.50 9.36
C ALA A 179 -3.79 -2.56 9.64
N LEU A 180 -3.96 -1.29 9.26
CA LEU A 180 -3.02 -0.21 9.56
C LEU A 180 -3.26 0.31 10.98
N MET A 181 -2.20 0.32 11.78
CA MET A 181 -2.24 0.85 13.14
C MET A 181 -2.45 2.37 13.10
N GLN A 182 -3.33 2.86 13.98
CA GLN A 182 -3.64 4.28 14.08
C GLN A 182 -2.45 5.07 14.64
N SER A 183 -1.81 4.54 15.67
CA SER A 183 -0.63 5.15 16.29
C SER A 183 0.61 4.93 15.44
N SER A 184 1.42 5.98 15.28
CA SER A 184 2.74 5.91 14.67
C SER A 184 3.76 5.26 15.58
N LEU A 185 4.78 4.67 14.97
CA LEU A 185 5.96 4.21 15.68
C LEU A 185 6.61 5.40 16.40
N GLN A 186 6.99 5.21 17.66
CA GLN A 186 7.64 6.23 18.48
C GLN A 186 9.12 6.37 18.06
N LEU A 187 9.33 6.92 16.87
CA LEU A 187 10.63 7.28 16.33
C LEU A 187 10.92 8.75 16.67
N HIS A 188 12.15 9.05 17.08
CA HIS A 188 12.61 10.44 17.24
C HIS A 188 13.04 11.01 15.88
N ALA A 189 12.12 10.96 14.90
CA ALA A 189 12.34 11.47 13.54
C ALA A 189 12.16 13.01 13.48
N GLN A 190 12.61 13.61 12.37
CA GLN A 190 12.38 15.04 12.11
C GLN A 190 10.88 15.33 11.95
N PRO A 191 10.38 16.49 12.41
CA PRO A 191 8.95 16.83 12.32
C PRO A 191 8.37 16.80 10.90
N GLU A 192 9.19 17.07 9.89
CA GLU A 192 8.78 17.15 8.49
C GLU A 192 8.73 15.79 7.79
N ALA A 193 9.31 14.73 8.38
CA ALA A 193 9.34 13.40 7.77
C ALA A 193 7.99 12.68 7.95
N PRO A 194 7.47 11.99 6.92
CA PRO A 194 6.25 11.21 7.04
C PRO A 194 6.33 10.18 8.17
N VAL A 195 5.31 10.12 9.04
CA VAL A 195 5.34 9.20 10.19
C VAL A 195 5.26 7.74 9.76
N ALA A 196 6.07 6.85 10.33
CA ALA A 196 6.00 5.42 10.07
C ALA A 196 4.89 4.74 10.89
N ARG A 197 4.05 3.94 10.23
CA ARG A 197 2.93 3.20 10.82
C ARG A 197 3.00 1.72 10.46
N LEU A 198 2.65 0.88 11.41
CA LEU A 198 2.68 -0.57 11.26
C LEU A 198 1.39 -1.04 10.57
N SER A 199 1.50 -1.84 9.51
CA SER A 199 0.39 -2.57 8.93
C SER A 199 0.56 -4.07 9.13
N ILE A 200 -0.52 -4.77 9.49
CA ILE A 200 -0.47 -6.19 9.83
C ILE A 200 -1.53 -6.98 9.07
N LEU A 201 -1.19 -8.19 8.66
CA LEU A 201 -2.13 -9.15 8.10
C LEU A 201 -2.48 -10.18 9.17
N ARG A 202 -3.79 -10.32 9.43
CA ARG A 202 -4.31 -11.38 10.31
C ARG A 202 -4.88 -12.54 9.52
N GLY A 203 -4.37 -13.71 9.85
CA GLY A 203 -4.71 -14.96 9.23
C GLY A 203 -4.31 -15.02 7.76
N ARG A 204 -5.13 -15.69 6.95
CA ARG A 204 -4.75 -16.05 5.58
C ARG A 204 -5.53 -15.20 4.58
N VAL A 205 -4.82 -14.71 3.56
CA VAL A 205 -5.48 -14.29 2.32
C VAL A 205 -5.78 -15.58 1.56
N GLU A 206 -7.00 -16.08 1.70
CA GLU A 206 -7.44 -17.19 0.85
C GLU A 206 -7.57 -16.69 -0.58
N PRO A 207 -7.04 -17.45 -1.57
CA PRO A 207 -7.30 -17.12 -2.96
C PRO A 207 -8.82 -17.14 -3.16
N PRO A 208 -9.38 -16.17 -3.88
CA PRO A 208 -10.79 -16.18 -4.16
C PRO A 208 -11.17 -17.49 -4.87
N PRO A 209 -12.39 -18.00 -4.64
CA PRO A 209 -12.91 -19.12 -5.40
C PRO A 209 -12.71 -18.89 -6.90
N PRO A 210 -12.44 -19.93 -7.71
CA PRO A 210 -12.29 -19.79 -9.17
C PRO A 210 -13.44 -19.02 -9.84
N ASP A 211 -14.64 -19.12 -9.28
CA ASP A 211 -15.86 -18.45 -9.75
C ASP A 211 -16.06 -17.02 -9.22
N ALA A 212 -15.25 -16.60 -8.23
CA ALA A 212 -15.30 -15.24 -7.66
C ALA A 212 -14.55 -14.21 -8.52
N GLN A 213 -13.95 -14.63 -9.65
CA GLN A 213 -13.40 -13.68 -10.60
C GLN A 213 -14.55 -13.01 -11.34
N THR A 214 -14.99 -11.85 -10.84
CA THR A 214 -16.02 -11.02 -11.47
C THR A 214 -15.56 -10.66 -12.88
N ALA A 215 -16.04 -11.41 -13.86
CA ALA A 215 -15.76 -11.14 -15.26
C ALA A 215 -16.29 -9.74 -15.59
N LEU A 216 -15.48 -8.93 -16.27
CA LEU A 216 -15.92 -7.65 -16.82
C LEU A 216 -17.08 -7.93 -17.78
N ARG A 217 -18.25 -7.36 -17.48
CA ARG A 217 -19.47 -7.60 -18.24
C ARG A 217 -20.09 -6.27 -18.63
N VAL A 218 -20.59 -6.23 -19.86
CA VAL A 218 -21.47 -5.16 -20.31
C VAL A 218 -22.74 -5.20 -19.47
N ARG A 219 -23.25 -4.03 -19.09
CA ARG A 219 -24.47 -3.88 -18.30
C ARG A 219 -25.69 -4.36 -19.09
N LYS A 220 -26.80 -4.55 -18.39
CA LYS A 220 -28.09 -4.96 -18.99
C LYS A 220 -28.61 -3.99 -20.06
N ASP A 221 -28.22 -2.72 -19.97
CA ASP A 221 -28.58 -1.66 -20.94
C ASP A 221 -27.64 -1.60 -22.16
N GLY A 222 -26.67 -2.51 -22.26
CA GLY A 222 -25.70 -2.55 -23.35
C GLY A 222 -24.52 -1.60 -23.19
N THR A 223 -24.39 -0.90 -22.05
CA THR A 223 -23.29 0.04 -21.81
C THR A 223 -22.16 -0.57 -20.96
N PHE A 224 -20.95 -0.02 -21.12
CA PHE A 224 -19.79 -0.32 -20.30
C PHE A 224 -19.02 0.98 -20.06
N LYS A 225 -18.78 1.34 -18.80
CA LYS A 225 -18.16 2.61 -18.42
C LYS A 225 -16.75 2.40 -17.88
N ILE A 226 -15.81 3.13 -18.46
CA ILE A 226 -14.41 3.15 -18.02
C ILE A 226 -14.09 4.55 -17.51
N VAL A 227 -13.49 4.63 -16.32
CA VAL A 227 -12.84 5.84 -15.82
C VAL A 227 -11.33 5.68 -15.99
N GLN A 228 -10.69 6.66 -16.60
CA GLN A 228 -9.24 6.70 -16.75
C GLN A 228 -8.67 7.72 -15.78
N ILE A 229 -7.64 7.35 -15.03
CA ILE A 229 -6.93 8.21 -14.08
C ILE A 229 -5.45 8.20 -14.47
N SER A 230 -4.83 9.37 -14.50
CA SER A 230 -3.43 9.55 -14.90
C SER A 230 -2.80 10.70 -14.13
N ASP A 231 -1.47 10.73 -14.06
CA ASP A 231 -0.71 11.91 -13.61
C ASP A 231 -1.12 12.42 -12.21
N THR A 232 -1.43 11.51 -11.27
CA THR A 232 -1.80 11.93 -9.90
C THR A 232 -0.61 12.44 -9.11
N HIS A 233 0.61 12.01 -9.47
CA HIS A 233 1.86 12.45 -8.85
C HIS A 233 1.84 12.47 -7.31
N MET A 234 1.33 11.38 -6.71
CA MET A 234 1.26 11.23 -5.26
C MET A 234 2.66 11.15 -4.65
N VAL A 235 2.78 11.66 -3.43
CA VAL A 235 4.03 11.63 -2.65
C VAL A 235 3.90 10.74 -1.42
N THR A 236 5.03 10.45 -0.77
CA THR A 236 4.98 9.90 0.60
C THR A 236 4.57 11.02 1.56
N GLY A 237 3.43 10.89 2.23
CA GLY A 237 2.83 11.98 3.03
C GLY A 237 1.84 12.84 2.24
N VAL A 238 1.38 13.94 2.83
CA VAL A 238 0.25 14.73 2.31
C VAL A 238 0.54 15.58 1.07
N GLY A 239 1.81 15.84 0.78
CA GLY A 239 2.21 16.78 -0.29
C GLY A 239 1.78 18.22 -0.02
N VAL A 240 2.34 19.16 -0.78
CA VAL A 240 1.98 20.58 -0.66
C VAL A 240 1.60 21.13 -2.03
N CYS A 241 0.38 21.65 -2.08
CA CYS A 241 -0.17 22.37 -3.20
C CYS A 241 0.09 23.87 -3.03
N LYS A 242 0.79 24.53 -3.97
CA LYS A 242 1.16 25.96 -3.86
C LYS A 242 0.67 26.86 -5.00
N ASP A 243 0.28 26.24 -6.10
CA ASP A 243 -0.05 26.86 -7.39
C ASP A 243 -1.49 26.57 -7.82
N ALA A 244 -2.31 26.11 -6.88
CA ALA A 244 -3.74 25.99 -7.03
C ALA A 244 -4.38 27.34 -7.44
N ILE A 245 -5.26 27.30 -8.44
CA ILE A 245 -6.06 28.46 -8.88
C ILE A 245 -7.54 28.13 -8.92
N ASP A 246 -8.38 29.11 -8.60
CA ASP A 246 -9.83 28.97 -8.70
C ASP A 246 -10.34 29.14 -10.14
N ALA A 247 -11.65 28.94 -10.35
CA ALA A 247 -12.29 29.09 -11.66
C ALA A 247 -12.21 30.52 -12.25
N ARG A 248 -11.80 31.51 -11.45
CA ARG A 248 -11.61 32.91 -11.85
C ARG A 248 -10.12 33.23 -12.09
N GLY A 249 -9.24 32.23 -12.00
CA GLY A 249 -7.80 32.39 -12.18
C GLY A 249 -7.09 33.01 -10.98
N LYS A 250 -7.72 33.04 -9.80
CA LYS A 250 -7.09 33.56 -8.58
C LYS A 250 -6.36 32.43 -7.86
N ASN A 251 -5.14 32.70 -7.41
CA ASN A 251 -4.38 31.79 -6.55
C ASN A 251 -5.17 31.45 -5.28
N LEU A 252 -5.22 30.17 -4.97
CA LEU A 252 -5.76 29.61 -3.75
C LEU A 252 -4.63 29.48 -2.70
N PRO A 253 -4.98 29.46 -1.41
CA PRO A 253 -3.98 29.26 -0.36
C PRO A 253 -3.29 27.90 -0.49
N GLU A 254 -2.08 27.80 0.08
CA GLU A 254 -1.39 26.52 0.17
C GLU A 254 -2.25 25.50 0.92
N SER A 255 -2.23 24.25 0.46
CA SER A 255 -3.03 23.16 1.03
C SER A 255 -2.35 21.80 0.85
N GLU A 256 -2.87 20.79 1.53
CA GLU A 256 -2.42 19.40 1.38
C GLU A 256 -2.89 18.86 0.02
N ALA A 257 -1.95 18.44 -0.82
CA ALA A 257 -2.21 18.06 -2.21
C ALA A 257 -2.92 16.71 -2.33
N ASP A 258 -2.35 15.68 -1.71
CA ASP A 258 -2.74 14.29 -1.90
C ASP A 258 -4.15 14.00 -1.36
N PRO A 259 -4.56 14.49 -0.16
CA PRO A 259 -5.94 14.34 0.31
C PRO A 259 -6.98 14.95 -0.63
N LEU A 260 -6.69 16.08 -1.26
CA LEU A 260 -7.59 16.71 -2.23
C LEU A 260 -7.74 15.85 -3.50
N THR A 261 -6.62 15.28 -3.98
CA THR A 261 -6.63 14.35 -5.12
C THR A 261 -7.43 13.09 -4.82
N VAL A 262 -7.26 12.49 -3.64
CA VAL A 262 -8.02 11.30 -3.21
C VAL A 262 -9.51 11.60 -3.10
N ASP A 263 -9.89 12.72 -2.49
CA ASP A 263 -11.28 13.17 -2.39
C ASP A 263 -11.91 13.40 -3.77
N PHE A 264 -11.17 14.03 -4.68
CA PHE A 264 -11.60 14.25 -6.06
C PHE A 264 -11.83 12.92 -6.80
N ILE A 265 -10.89 11.97 -6.70
CA ILE A 265 -11.03 10.62 -7.27
C ILE A 265 -12.28 9.94 -6.71
N GLY A 266 -12.47 9.97 -5.38
CA GLY A 266 -13.65 9.41 -4.72
C GLY A 266 -14.96 9.95 -5.29
N LYS A 267 -15.08 11.28 -5.40
CA LYS A 267 -16.25 11.95 -5.98
C LYS A 267 -16.53 11.53 -7.43
N ILE A 268 -15.49 11.41 -8.25
CA ILE A 268 -15.64 10.94 -9.64
C ILE A 268 -16.11 9.49 -9.68
N LEU A 269 -15.54 8.61 -8.85
CA LEU A 269 -15.96 7.20 -8.79
C LEU A 269 -17.42 7.05 -8.32
N ASP A 270 -17.87 7.87 -7.38
CA ASP A 270 -19.25 7.88 -6.89
C ASP A 270 -20.25 8.43 -7.91
N ALA A 271 -19.87 9.51 -8.60
CA ALA A 271 -20.72 10.12 -9.63
C ALA A 271 -20.82 9.25 -10.88
N GLU A 272 -19.69 8.70 -11.34
CA GLU A 272 -19.65 7.94 -12.59
C GLU A 272 -20.04 6.48 -12.41
N ARG A 273 -19.75 5.87 -11.25
CA ARG A 273 -19.95 4.44 -10.98
C ARG A 273 -19.43 3.57 -12.13
N PRO A 274 -18.11 3.60 -12.43
CA PRO A 274 -17.55 2.87 -13.58
C PRO A 274 -17.56 1.36 -13.39
N ASP A 275 -17.50 0.63 -14.50
CA ASP A 275 -17.33 -0.83 -14.52
C ASP A 275 -15.85 -1.25 -14.50
N LEU A 276 -14.95 -0.33 -14.87
CA LEU A 276 -13.50 -0.51 -14.88
C LEU A 276 -12.80 0.83 -14.63
N VAL A 277 -11.74 0.82 -13.82
CA VAL A 277 -10.78 1.93 -13.73
C VAL A 277 -9.48 1.57 -14.45
N VAL A 278 -8.91 2.50 -15.22
CA VAL A 278 -7.60 2.32 -15.86
C VAL A 278 -6.66 3.42 -15.39
N LEU A 279 -5.60 3.02 -14.68
CA LEU A 279 -4.51 3.91 -14.29
C LEU A 279 -3.49 3.95 -15.44
N THR A 280 -3.25 5.12 -16.04
CA THR A 280 -2.44 5.22 -17.26
C THR A 280 -1.04 5.80 -17.06
N GLY A 281 -0.49 5.67 -15.85
CA GLY A 281 0.88 6.05 -15.52
C GLY A 281 1.00 7.39 -14.78
N ASP A 282 2.21 7.62 -14.25
CA ASP A 282 2.61 8.77 -13.45
C ASP A 282 1.68 9.00 -12.25
N GLN A 283 1.30 7.90 -11.60
CA GLN A 283 0.56 7.96 -10.36
C GLN A 283 1.43 8.48 -9.22
N LEU A 284 2.74 8.26 -9.30
CA LEU A 284 3.71 8.68 -8.30
C LEU A 284 4.53 9.88 -8.78
N HIS A 285 4.93 10.72 -7.82
CA HIS A 285 5.96 11.72 -8.03
C HIS A 285 7.34 11.05 -8.08
N HIS A 286 8.32 11.70 -8.72
CA HIS A 286 9.69 11.16 -8.78
C HIS A 286 10.46 11.28 -7.45
N ASP A 287 10.01 12.20 -6.58
CA ASP A 287 10.61 12.50 -5.30
C ASP A 287 9.75 11.90 -4.18
N ILE A 288 9.90 10.59 -4.00
CA ILE A 288 9.19 9.81 -2.98
C ILE A 288 10.16 8.93 -2.22
N SER A 289 9.91 8.77 -0.93
CA SER A 289 10.65 7.87 -0.05
C SER A 289 10.09 6.45 -0.01
N ASP A 290 8.82 6.25 -0.38
CA ASP A 290 8.16 4.94 -0.40
C ASP A 290 7.00 4.91 -1.42
N SER A 291 7.20 4.17 -2.52
CA SER A 291 6.19 4.04 -3.57
C SER A 291 4.88 3.43 -3.10
N GLN A 292 4.93 2.50 -2.15
CA GLN A 292 3.73 1.76 -1.74
C GLN A 292 2.75 2.65 -0.97
N SER A 293 3.26 3.44 -0.02
CA SER A 293 2.46 4.38 0.78
C SER A 293 1.78 5.43 -0.11
N ALA A 294 2.51 5.94 -1.10
CA ALA A 294 1.98 6.89 -2.06
C ALA A 294 0.90 6.26 -2.98
N LEU A 295 1.20 5.09 -3.57
CA LEU A 295 0.32 4.41 -4.52
C LEU A 295 -0.99 3.92 -3.88
N PHE A 296 -0.92 3.46 -2.62
CA PHE A 296 -2.09 2.95 -1.90
C PHE A 296 -3.18 4.00 -1.71
N LYS A 297 -2.83 5.28 -1.66
CA LYS A 297 -3.80 6.38 -1.58
C LYS A 297 -4.70 6.47 -2.82
N VAL A 298 -4.15 6.24 -4.01
CA VAL A 298 -4.92 6.24 -5.27
C VAL A 298 -5.76 4.97 -5.38
N LEU A 299 -5.23 3.84 -4.91
CA LEU A 299 -5.92 2.56 -5.01
C LEU A 299 -7.04 2.39 -4.00
N ALA A 300 -6.92 2.97 -2.80
CA ALA A 300 -7.92 2.84 -1.75
C ALA A 300 -9.35 3.15 -2.21
N PRO A 301 -9.65 4.32 -2.81
CA PRO A 301 -11.02 4.62 -3.24
C PRO A 301 -11.54 3.66 -4.33
N ILE A 302 -10.65 3.04 -5.12
CA ILE A 302 -11.01 2.06 -6.16
C ILE A 302 -11.33 0.70 -5.51
N ILE A 303 -10.45 0.24 -4.61
CA ILE A 303 -10.55 -1.05 -3.92
C ILE A 303 -11.75 -1.07 -2.98
N ASP A 304 -11.99 0.00 -2.21
CA ASP A 304 -13.10 0.13 -1.29
C ASP A 304 -14.47 0.00 -2.00
N ARG A 305 -14.53 0.43 -3.25
CA ARG A 305 -15.73 0.34 -4.11
C ARG A 305 -15.82 -0.99 -4.86
N SER A 306 -14.88 -1.91 -4.64
CA SER A 306 -14.76 -3.17 -5.36
C SER A 306 -14.76 -3.00 -6.88
N ILE A 307 -14.21 -1.89 -7.38
CA ILE A 307 -14.14 -1.62 -8.82
C ILE A 307 -12.92 -2.35 -9.39
N PRO A 308 -13.07 -3.20 -10.42
CA PRO A 308 -11.94 -3.77 -11.12
C PRO A 308 -11.06 -2.67 -11.71
N PHE A 309 -9.74 -2.86 -11.67
CA PHE A 309 -8.81 -1.90 -12.27
C PHE A 309 -7.66 -2.57 -13.00
N ALA A 310 -7.10 -1.83 -13.95
CA ALA A 310 -5.85 -2.14 -14.62
C ALA A 310 -4.91 -0.94 -14.49
N ALA A 311 -3.61 -1.18 -14.51
CA ALA A 311 -2.61 -0.14 -14.41
C ALA A 311 -1.48 -0.37 -15.42
N VAL A 312 -0.99 0.73 -15.97
CA VAL A 312 0.31 0.83 -16.63
C VAL A 312 1.15 1.86 -15.89
N PHE A 313 2.47 1.66 -15.89
CA PHE A 313 3.39 2.56 -15.19
C PHE A 313 4.02 3.54 -16.18
N GLY A 314 4.02 4.81 -15.78
CA GLY A 314 4.72 5.89 -16.48
C GLY A 314 6.22 5.87 -16.20
N ASN A 315 6.87 7.00 -16.49
CA ASN A 315 8.29 7.15 -16.19
C ASN A 315 8.48 7.49 -14.70
N HIS A 316 7.71 8.44 -14.18
CA HIS A 316 7.83 8.91 -12.80
C HIS A 316 7.51 7.81 -11.77
N ASP A 317 6.65 6.85 -12.13
CA ASP A 317 6.29 5.73 -11.24
C ASP A 317 7.48 4.88 -10.77
N SER A 318 8.58 4.89 -11.53
CA SER A 318 9.79 4.11 -11.22
C SER A 318 11.08 4.94 -11.26
N GLU A 319 10.95 6.26 -11.42
CA GLU A 319 12.06 7.19 -11.39
C GLU A 319 12.14 7.78 -9.98
N GLY A 320 13.22 7.49 -9.28
CA GLY A 320 13.46 7.98 -7.92
C GLY A 320 14.42 7.05 -7.18
N ASP A 321 15.27 7.60 -6.32
CA ASP A 321 16.30 6.83 -5.63
C ASP A 321 15.71 5.75 -4.69
N HIS A 322 14.48 5.96 -4.24
CA HIS A 322 13.74 5.07 -3.35
C HIS A 322 12.46 4.52 -3.99
N ALA A 323 12.27 4.76 -5.30
CA ALA A 323 11.13 4.24 -6.02
C ALA A 323 11.27 2.71 -6.23
N LEU A 324 10.15 2.00 -6.12
CA LEU A 324 10.10 0.59 -6.46
C LEU A 324 10.30 0.38 -7.96
N SER A 325 10.99 -0.70 -8.32
CA SER A 325 11.09 -1.11 -9.73
C SER A 325 9.70 -1.42 -10.30
N ARG A 326 9.53 -1.28 -11.63
CA ARG A 326 8.28 -1.67 -12.32
C ARG A 326 7.84 -3.12 -12.03
N LYS A 327 8.80 -4.03 -11.87
CA LYS A 327 8.52 -5.43 -11.50
C LYS A 327 7.94 -5.53 -10.09
N SER A 328 8.43 -4.70 -9.17
CA SER A 328 7.99 -4.66 -7.77
C SER A 328 6.65 -3.92 -7.59
N LEU A 329 6.33 -2.97 -8.46
CA LEU A 329 5.03 -2.27 -8.50
C LEU A 329 3.92 -3.13 -9.11
N SER A 330 4.28 -4.14 -9.90
CA SER A 330 3.32 -5.00 -10.57
C SER A 330 2.33 -5.61 -9.57
N PHE A 331 1.05 -5.31 -9.79
CA PHE A 331 -0.03 -5.88 -9.01
C PHE A 331 -0.13 -7.37 -9.31
N ARG A 332 0.27 -8.21 -8.36
CA ARG A 332 -0.24 -9.59 -8.33
C ARG A 332 -1.74 -9.49 -8.16
N LYS A 333 -2.52 -10.18 -9.01
CA LYS A 333 -4.00 -10.27 -8.98
C LYS A 333 -4.55 -10.08 -7.56
N VAL A 334 -4.91 -8.84 -7.19
CA VAL A 334 -5.68 -8.57 -5.98
C VAL A 334 -7.10 -8.82 -6.40
N ALA A 335 -7.54 -10.07 -6.27
CA ALA A 335 -8.89 -10.43 -6.60
C ALA A 335 -9.77 -9.98 -5.42
N ASN A 336 -10.44 -8.84 -5.62
CA ASN A 336 -11.51 -8.39 -4.75
C ASN A 336 -12.68 -9.38 -4.88
N SER A 337 -12.90 -10.16 -3.83
CA SER A 337 -14.18 -10.81 -3.58
C SER A 337 -14.64 -10.44 -2.19
N GLN A 338 -15.53 -9.46 -2.09
CA GLN A 338 -16.48 -9.42 -0.99
C GLN A 338 -17.88 -9.54 -1.61
N SER A 339 -18.58 -10.56 -1.16
CA SER A 339 -19.92 -10.98 -1.58
C SER A 339 -21.01 -10.07 -1.07
#